data_AF-A0A1B6MEI8-F1
#
_entry.id   AF-A0A1B6MEI8-F1
#
_cell.length_a   1.000
_cell.length_b   1.000
_cell.length_c   1.000
_cell.angle_alpha   90.00
_cell.angle_beta   90.00
_cell.angle_gamma   90.00
#
_symmetry.space_group_name_H-M   'P 1'
#
loop_
_entity.id
_entity.type
_entity.pdbx_description
1 polymer ?
#
loop_
_entity_poly.entity_id
_entity_poly.type
_entity_poly.pdbx_seq_one_letter_code
_entity_poly.pdbx_strand_id
1 'polypeptide(L)'
;METCVLIPQEFSLVLAPPDTRFPKRRGPEVNVNVWTNAKIPQGTLIYPFQGTIRLDKLEVYSYLDDNDIRHRFGCYDEITEVDRRRVRHCNWVRFLRTTTTYSAEVNIIGTKVKGEPIYEAVKTIPAHSELVVYYLPERPEEVFFMPAVHYLRHSLYRRTMDTILEDSPLDLSMSLLSRALITSTASSPPGGHDTDERKSLSGESSGAST
;
A
#
# COMPACT_ATOMS: atom_id res chain seq x y z
N MET A 1 3.65 -11.99 10.33
CA MET A 1 3.17 -12.55 9.06
C MET A 1 3.58 -11.61 7.94
N GLU A 2 3.90 -12.11 6.74
CA GLU A 2 4.11 -11.20 5.59
C GLU A 2 2.77 -10.60 5.19
N THR A 3 2.74 -9.29 4.95
CA THR A 3 1.53 -8.54 4.65
C THR A 3 1.76 -7.60 3.47
N CYS A 4 1.02 -7.81 2.39
CA CYS A 4 0.95 -6.95 1.22
C CYS A 4 -0.22 -5.98 1.41
N VAL A 5 0.07 -4.68 1.55
CA VAL A 5 -0.96 -3.66 1.80
C VAL A 5 -1.04 -2.69 0.63
N LEU A 6 -2.19 -2.60 -0.03
CA LEU A 6 -2.49 -1.49 -0.94
C LEU A 6 -2.79 -0.24 -0.12
N ILE A 7 -1.93 0.76 -0.26
CA ILE A 7 -2.01 1.98 0.55
C ILE A 7 -1.59 3.21 -0.27
N PRO A 8 -2.35 4.33 -0.18
CA PRO A 8 -1.94 5.62 -0.75
C PRO A 8 -0.55 6.05 -0.29
N GLN A 9 0.19 6.76 -1.16
CA GLN A 9 1.55 7.18 -0.84
C GLN A 9 1.58 8.13 0.37
N GLU A 10 0.51 8.91 0.55
CA GLU A 10 0.32 9.90 1.61
C GLU A 10 0.05 9.26 2.98
N PHE A 11 -0.14 7.95 3.04
CA PHE A 11 -0.43 7.21 4.26
C PHE A 11 0.72 6.30 4.66
N SER A 12 0.75 5.93 5.94
CA SER A 12 1.69 4.99 6.53
C SER A 12 0.98 4.16 7.59
N LEU A 13 1.44 2.92 7.76
CA LEU A 13 0.99 2.08 8.86
C LEU A 13 1.87 2.37 10.07
N VAL A 14 1.24 2.58 11.22
CA VAL A 14 1.93 2.86 12.48
C VAL A 14 1.51 1.82 13.49
N LEU A 15 2.52 1.20 14.12
CA LEU A 15 2.30 0.25 15.21
C LEU A 15 1.89 1.03 16.46
N ALA A 16 0.73 0.69 17.00
CA ALA A 16 0.23 1.22 18.25
C ALA A 16 0.41 0.19 19.37
N PRO A 17 0.58 0.65 20.62
CA PRO A 17 0.54 -0.24 21.78
C PRO A 17 -0.80 -1.03 21.79
N PRO A 18 -0.80 -2.27 22.29
CA PRO A 18 -2.04 -3.02 22.49
C PRO A 18 -2.97 -2.24 23.43
N ASP A 19 -4.23 -2.05 23.03
CA ASP A 19 -5.21 -1.29 23.80
C ASP A 19 -5.56 -2.10 25.06
N THR A 20 -5.15 -1.61 26.23
CA THR A 20 -5.36 -2.28 27.52
C THR A 20 -6.82 -2.30 27.96
N ARG A 21 -7.71 -1.62 27.24
CA ARG A 21 -9.14 -1.47 27.58
C ARG A 21 -10.02 -2.64 27.12
N PHE A 22 -9.54 -3.49 26.22
CA PHE A 22 -10.29 -4.67 25.77
C PHE A 22 -9.60 -5.95 26.23
N PRO A 23 -10.29 -6.86 26.95
CA PRO A 23 -9.69 -8.10 27.43
C PRO A 23 -9.24 -8.95 26.24
N LYS A 24 -7.95 -9.34 26.27
CA LYS A 24 -7.25 -10.14 25.26
C LYS A 24 -8.10 -11.32 24.79
N ARG A 25 -8.62 -11.26 23.56
CA ARG A 25 -9.02 -12.46 22.82
C ARG A 25 -7.90 -12.77 21.83
N ARG A 26 -7.02 -13.68 22.27
CA ARG A 26 -5.94 -14.35 21.51
C ARG A 26 -4.67 -13.53 21.28
N GLY A 27 -3.63 -13.83 22.06
CA GLY A 27 -2.23 -13.48 21.78
C GLY A 27 -1.86 -11.99 21.90
N PRO A 28 -0.55 -11.67 21.79
CA PRO A 28 -0.07 -10.30 21.63
C PRO A 28 -0.20 -9.89 20.15
N GLU A 29 -1.42 -9.61 19.68
CA GLU A 29 -1.57 -8.95 18.37
C GLU A 29 -1.18 -7.48 18.50
N VAL A 30 -0.39 -7.00 17.55
CA VAL A 30 0.01 -5.59 17.50
C VAL A 30 -1.12 -4.79 16.90
N ASN A 31 -1.49 -3.67 17.55
CA ASN A 31 -2.43 -2.74 16.95
C ASN A 31 -1.73 -1.98 15.82
N VAL A 32 -2.39 -1.88 14.67
CA VAL A 32 -1.84 -1.18 13.50
C VAL A 32 -2.89 -0.20 13.01
N ASN A 33 -2.50 1.08 12.93
CA ASN A 33 -3.38 2.17 12.52
C ASN A 33 -2.84 2.88 11.28
N VAL A 34 -3.72 3.50 10.51
CA VAL A 34 -3.32 4.33 9.36
C VAL A 34 -3.07 5.76 9.79
N TRP A 35 -1.92 6.31 9.44
CA TRP A 35 -1.53 7.69 9.70
C TRP A 35 -1.19 8.38 8.39
N THR A 36 -1.39 9.70 8.32
CA THR A 36 -0.86 10.53 7.24
C THR A 36 0.65 10.69 7.38
N ASN A 37 1.38 10.75 6.26
CA ASN A 37 2.78 11.20 6.21
C ASN A 37 2.94 12.55 5.49
N ALA A 38 1.85 13.05 4.90
CA ALA A 38 1.75 14.35 4.26
C ALA A 38 0.47 15.07 4.71
N LYS A 39 0.41 16.39 4.48
CA LYS A 39 -0.81 17.17 4.74
C LYS A 39 -1.91 16.76 3.76
N ILE A 40 -3.10 16.46 4.26
CA ILE A 40 -4.29 16.18 3.46
C ILE A 40 -5.25 17.37 3.54
N PRO A 41 -5.54 18.07 2.44
CA PRO A 41 -6.54 19.14 2.41
C PRO A 41 -7.95 18.63 2.76
N GLN A 42 -8.77 19.49 3.34
CA GLN A 42 -10.20 19.23 3.49
C GLN A 42 -10.86 19.01 2.11
N GLY A 43 -11.84 18.11 2.05
CA GLY A 43 -12.55 17.73 0.83
C GLY A 43 -11.79 16.73 -0.04
N THR A 44 -10.58 16.30 0.36
CA THR A 44 -9.83 15.29 -0.38
C THR A 44 -10.59 13.97 -0.38
N LEU A 45 -10.80 13.42 -1.56
CA LEU A 45 -11.44 12.12 -1.77
C LEU A 45 -10.39 11.02 -1.87
N ILE A 46 -10.59 9.95 -1.14
CA ILE A 46 -9.68 8.83 -0.99
C ILE A 46 -10.46 7.54 -1.23
N TYR A 47 -9.96 6.69 -2.12
CA TYR A 47 -10.61 5.44 -2.50
C TYR A 47 -9.95 4.21 -1.84
N PRO A 48 -10.70 3.14 -1.54
CA PRO A 48 -10.11 1.92 -0.94
C PRO A 48 -9.10 1.21 -1.84
N PHE A 49 -9.26 1.33 -3.16
CA PHE A 49 -8.47 0.65 -4.18
C PHE A 49 -7.56 1.61 -4.92
N GLN A 50 -6.80 2.40 -4.16
CA GLN A 50 -5.82 3.32 -4.72
C GLN A 50 -4.50 3.24 -3.94
N GLY A 51 -3.42 3.63 -4.60
CA GLY A 51 -2.08 3.66 -4.03
C GLY A 51 -1.19 2.57 -4.61
N THR A 52 -0.18 2.17 -3.83
CA THR A 52 0.83 1.19 -4.21
C THR A 52 0.85 0.05 -3.19
N ILE A 53 1.24 -1.15 -3.62
CA ILE A 53 1.44 -2.26 -2.69
C ILE A 53 2.73 -2.04 -1.91
N ARG A 54 2.63 -2.12 -0.59
CA ARG A 54 3.77 -2.12 0.33
C ARG A 54 3.85 -3.46 1.04
N LEU A 55 5.06 -4.02 1.09
CA LEU A 55 5.35 -5.24 1.83
C LEU A 55 5.77 -4.88 3.25
N ASP A 56 5.12 -5.49 4.23
CA ASP A 56 5.40 -5.29 5.64
C ASP A 56 5.35 -6.60 6.42
N LYS A 57 6.02 -6.65 7.57
CA LYS A 57 6.01 -7.79 8.50
C LYS A 57 5.19 -7.44 9.73
N LEU A 58 3.87 -7.61 9.61
CA LEU A 58 2.92 -7.29 10.67
C LEU A 58 2.52 -8.53 11.48
N GLU A 59 2.46 -8.39 12.80
CA GLU A 59 2.00 -9.42 13.72
C GLU A 59 0.48 -9.35 13.93
N VAL A 60 -0.26 -9.34 12.83
CA VAL A 60 -1.72 -9.23 12.80
C VAL A 60 -2.32 -10.49 12.17
N TYR A 61 -2.72 -11.45 12.99
CA TYR A 61 -3.06 -12.80 12.54
C TYR A 61 -4.56 -13.03 12.41
N SER A 62 -5.37 -12.26 13.13
CA SER A 62 -6.83 -12.29 13.12
C SER A 62 -7.45 -11.67 11.85
N TYR A 63 -8.63 -12.15 11.48
CA TYR A 63 -9.52 -11.41 10.59
C TYR A 63 -10.31 -10.38 11.40
N LEU A 64 -10.84 -9.37 10.70
CA LEU A 64 -11.88 -8.52 11.27
C LEU A 64 -13.13 -9.36 11.60
N ASP A 65 -13.98 -8.85 12.49
CA ASP A 65 -15.30 -9.46 12.74
C ASP A 65 -16.13 -9.44 11.45
N ASP A 66 -16.87 -10.52 11.16
CA ASP A 66 -17.67 -10.62 9.93
C ASP A 66 -18.70 -9.46 9.79
N ASN A 67 -19.12 -8.85 10.90
CA ASN A 67 -20.03 -7.72 10.93
C ASN A 67 -19.32 -6.36 11.02
N ASP A 68 -17.99 -6.33 10.93
CA ASP A 68 -17.23 -5.08 10.95
C ASP A 68 -17.66 -4.19 9.77
N ILE A 69 -18.01 -2.95 10.08
CA ILE A 69 -18.52 -1.98 9.11
C ILE A 69 -17.55 -1.77 7.94
N ARG A 70 -16.24 -1.92 8.16
CA ARG A 70 -15.22 -1.79 7.11
C ARG A 70 -15.45 -2.73 5.93
N HIS A 71 -15.99 -3.93 6.15
CA HIS A 71 -16.35 -4.85 5.07
C HIS A 71 -17.32 -4.23 4.06
N ARG A 72 -18.28 -3.43 4.56
CA ARG A 72 -19.26 -2.75 3.71
C ARG A 72 -18.69 -1.53 3.00
N PHE A 73 -17.53 -1.03 3.43
CA PHE A 73 -16.88 0.18 2.92
C PHE A 73 -15.54 -0.10 2.22
N GLY A 74 -15.47 -1.24 1.51
CA GLY A 74 -14.36 -1.55 0.62
C GLY A 74 -13.13 -2.13 1.31
N CYS A 75 -13.25 -2.65 2.54
CA CYS A 75 -12.17 -3.44 3.12
C CYS A 75 -11.92 -4.70 2.28
N TYR A 76 -10.66 -4.90 1.93
CA TYR A 76 -10.15 -6.14 1.35
C TYR A 76 -9.15 -6.73 2.34
N ASP A 77 -9.37 -7.99 2.72
CA ASP A 77 -8.53 -8.70 3.69
C ASP A 77 -8.57 -10.22 3.44
N GLU A 78 -7.55 -10.73 2.75
CA GLU A 78 -7.42 -12.13 2.36
C GLU A 78 -6.09 -12.69 2.87
N ILE A 79 -6.08 -13.94 3.34
CA ILE A 79 -4.85 -14.64 3.70
C ILE A 79 -4.71 -15.85 2.80
N THR A 80 -3.65 -15.86 2.02
CA THR A 80 -3.26 -16.97 1.15
C THR A 80 -2.14 -17.78 1.82
N GLU A 81 -2.06 -19.06 1.49
CA GLU A 81 -0.94 -19.92 1.89
C GLU A 81 -0.12 -20.27 0.66
N VAL A 82 1.14 -19.82 0.63
CA VAL A 82 2.10 -20.05 -0.45
C VAL A 82 3.31 -20.73 0.18
N ASP A 83 3.69 -21.92 -0.28
CA ASP A 83 4.83 -22.68 0.24
C ASP A 83 4.84 -22.84 1.78
N ARG A 84 3.68 -23.13 2.37
CA ARG A 84 3.46 -23.22 3.84
C ARG A 84 3.69 -21.92 4.60
N ARG A 85 3.83 -20.79 3.89
CA ARG A 85 3.87 -19.44 4.46
C ARG A 85 2.52 -18.78 4.25
N ARG A 86 2.03 -18.14 5.31
CA ARG A 86 0.81 -17.34 5.24
C ARG A 86 1.17 -15.92 4.85
N VAL A 87 0.56 -15.42 3.78
CA VAL A 87 0.70 -14.05 3.29
C VAL A 87 -0.66 -13.39 3.35
N ARG A 88 -0.75 -12.23 3.98
CA ARG A 88 -1.99 -11.43 3.99
C ARG A 88 -1.95 -10.40 2.86
N HIS A 89 -2.99 -10.36 2.05
CA HIS A 89 -3.22 -9.33 1.06
C HIS A 89 -4.41 -8.50 1.51
N CYS A 90 -4.17 -7.22 1.78
CA CYS A 90 -5.22 -6.34 2.27
C CYS A 90 -5.06 -4.90 1.75
N ASN A 91 -6.03 -4.05 2.04
CA ASN A 91 -5.91 -2.61 1.80
C ASN A 91 -5.88 -1.82 3.11
N TRP A 92 -5.50 -0.55 3.01
CA TRP A 92 -5.37 0.38 4.13
C TRP A 92 -6.64 0.50 4.98
N VAL A 93 -7.83 0.29 4.39
CA VAL A 93 -9.13 0.33 5.09
C VAL A 93 -9.16 -0.64 6.29
N ARG A 94 -8.50 -1.79 6.19
CA ARG A 94 -8.41 -2.80 7.27
C ARG A 94 -7.86 -2.21 8.57
N PHE A 95 -7.00 -1.19 8.49
CA PHE A 95 -6.28 -0.62 9.62
C PHE A 95 -6.83 0.74 10.06
N LEU A 96 -7.96 1.17 9.50
CA LEU A 96 -8.59 2.42 9.93
C LEU A 96 -9.13 2.31 11.35
N ARG A 97 -8.87 3.33 12.18
CA ARG A 97 -9.53 3.49 13.46
C ARG A 97 -10.97 3.94 13.22
N THR A 98 -11.92 3.14 13.65
CA THR A 98 -13.36 3.40 13.50
C THR A 98 -13.93 4.01 14.78
N THR A 99 -14.89 4.94 14.63
CA THR A 99 -15.72 5.41 15.74
C THR A 99 -17.20 5.26 15.40
N THR A 100 -18.02 4.99 16.42
CA THR A 100 -19.48 4.87 16.31
C THR A 100 -20.19 6.21 16.49
N THR A 101 -19.49 7.24 16.96
CA THR A 101 -20.03 8.59 17.17
C THR A 101 -19.20 9.63 16.44
N TYR A 102 -19.88 10.61 15.84
CA TYR A 102 -19.20 11.74 15.22
C TYR A 102 -18.68 12.67 16.32
N SER A 103 -17.36 12.82 16.39
CA SER A 103 -16.65 13.53 17.46
C SER A 103 -15.53 14.40 16.90
N ALA A 104 -14.89 15.21 17.75
CA ALA A 104 -13.84 16.14 17.32
C ALA A 104 -12.57 15.45 16.77
N GLU A 105 -12.35 14.18 17.10
CA GLU A 105 -11.23 13.37 16.57
C GLU A 105 -11.45 12.95 15.12
N VAL A 106 -12.72 12.78 14.69
CA VAL A 106 -13.07 12.36 13.32
C VAL A 106 -12.45 13.32 12.32
N ASN A 107 -11.66 12.77 11.41
CA ASN A 107 -11.01 13.53 10.35
C ASN A 107 -11.29 12.98 8.95
N ILE A 108 -11.89 11.79 8.86
CA ILE A 108 -12.38 11.18 7.64
C ILE A 108 -13.84 10.75 7.83
N ILE A 109 -14.66 10.94 6.82
CA ILE A 109 -15.98 10.30 6.72
C ILE A 109 -15.93 9.19 5.66
N GLY A 110 -16.43 8.00 6.01
CA GLY A 110 -16.70 6.93 5.04
C GLY A 110 -18.16 7.01 4.59
N THR A 111 -18.39 7.15 3.29
CA THR A 111 -19.72 7.17 2.68
C THR A 111 -19.76 6.31 1.42
N LYS A 112 -20.93 6.18 0.81
CA LYS A 112 -21.11 5.52 -0.48
C LYS A 112 -21.70 6.48 -1.50
N VAL A 113 -21.12 6.49 -2.69
CA VAL A 113 -21.65 7.22 -3.85
C VAL A 113 -22.02 6.19 -4.90
N LYS A 114 -23.32 6.06 -5.19
CA LYS A 114 -23.87 5.01 -6.08
C LYS A 114 -23.44 3.60 -5.63
N GLY A 115 -23.39 3.40 -4.31
CA GLY A 115 -22.98 2.14 -3.69
C GLY A 115 -21.46 1.89 -3.67
N GLU A 116 -20.63 2.76 -4.25
CA GLU A 116 -19.17 2.64 -4.18
C GLU A 116 -18.62 3.38 -2.94
N PRO A 117 -17.74 2.74 -2.15
CA PRO A 117 -17.17 3.36 -0.96
C PRO A 117 -16.20 4.49 -1.31
N ILE A 118 -16.35 5.62 -0.63
CA ILE A 118 -15.46 6.77 -0.72
C ILE A 118 -15.18 7.34 0.67
N TYR A 119 -13.95 7.80 0.87
CA TYR A 119 -13.48 8.41 2.10
C TYR A 119 -13.18 9.87 1.84
N GLU A 120 -13.76 10.78 2.63
CA GLU A 120 -13.58 12.22 2.47
C GLU A 120 -12.94 12.83 3.72
N ALA A 121 -11.89 13.64 3.53
CA ALA A 121 -11.31 14.44 4.61
C ALA A 121 -12.24 15.60 5.00
N VAL A 122 -12.87 15.51 6.18
CA VAL A 122 -13.81 16.55 6.64
C VAL A 122 -13.16 17.79 7.21
N LYS A 123 -11.85 17.72 7.43
CA LYS A 123 -11.01 18.83 7.86
C LYS A 123 -9.61 18.63 7.30
N THR A 124 -8.81 19.69 7.28
CA THR A 124 -7.40 19.56 6.90
C THR A 124 -6.70 18.67 7.92
N ILE A 125 -6.06 17.60 7.45
CA ILE A 125 -5.33 16.65 8.29
C ILE A 125 -3.84 16.97 8.18
N PRO A 126 -3.15 17.31 9.29
CA PRO A 126 -1.71 17.49 9.29
C PRO A 126 -0.98 16.22 8.88
N ALA A 127 0.30 16.34 8.49
CA ALA A 127 1.17 15.17 8.40
C ALA A 127 1.34 14.52 9.78
N HIS A 128 1.66 13.22 9.80
CA HIS A 128 1.89 12.43 11.02
C HIS A 128 0.70 12.46 11.97
N SER A 129 -0.51 12.34 11.42
CA SER A 129 -1.76 12.29 12.18
C SER A 129 -2.52 11.02 11.87
N GLU A 130 -3.06 10.37 12.90
CA GLU A 130 -3.89 9.17 12.75
C GLU A 130 -5.18 9.48 11.96
N LEU A 131 -5.58 8.58 11.07
CA LEU A 131 -6.88 8.62 10.41
C LEU A 131 -7.96 7.99 11.30
N VAL A 132 -9.02 8.76 11.54
CA VAL A 132 -10.15 8.40 12.40
C VAL A 132 -11.42 8.56 11.58
N VAL A 133 -12.05 7.43 11.27
CA VAL A 133 -13.20 7.39 10.38
C VAL A 133 -14.51 7.27 11.15
N TYR A 134 -15.47 8.10 10.75
CA TYR A 134 -16.88 7.90 11.04
C TYR A 134 -17.61 7.51 9.76
N TYR A 135 -18.38 6.42 9.80
CA TYR A 135 -19.17 5.98 8.66
C TYR A 135 -20.56 6.61 8.70
N LEU A 136 -20.98 7.24 7.60
CA LEU A 136 -22.35 7.73 7.50
C LEU A 136 -23.34 6.56 7.44
N PRO A 137 -24.52 6.69 8.08
CA PRO A 137 -25.58 5.69 7.94
C PRO A 137 -25.93 5.44 6.48
N GLU A 138 -25.89 4.18 6.07
CA GLU A 138 -26.29 3.78 4.73
C GLU A 138 -27.78 3.99 4.54
N ARG A 139 -28.18 4.47 3.36
CA ARG A 139 -29.60 4.57 3.02
C ARG A 139 -30.20 3.16 2.98
N PRO A 140 -31.47 2.95 3.37
CA PRO A 140 -32.09 1.63 3.34
C PRO A 140 -31.94 0.92 1.98
N GLU A 141 -32.06 1.67 0.89
CA GLU A 141 -31.86 1.21 -0.49
C GLU A 141 -30.45 0.67 -0.76
N GLU A 142 -29.43 1.12 -0.04
CA GLU A 142 -28.06 0.60 -0.18
C GLU A 142 -27.85 -0.68 0.65
N VAL A 143 -28.65 -0.87 1.70
CA VAL A 143 -28.61 -2.06 2.58
C VAL A 143 -29.34 -3.24 1.94
N PHE A 144 -30.50 -3.01 1.32
CA PHE A 144 -31.37 -4.08 0.82
C PHE A 144 -30.91 -4.71 -0.50
N PHE A 145 -30.16 -3.98 -1.35
CA PHE A 145 -30.06 -4.38 -2.75
C PHE A 145 -28.87 -5.28 -3.13
N MET A 146 -27.81 -5.45 -2.31
CA MET A 146 -26.53 -5.85 -2.95
C MET A 146 -25.54 -6.79 -2.21
N PRO A 147 -25.95 -7.90 -1.56
CA PRO A 147 -25.02 -8.99 -1.23
C PRO A 147 -24.27 -9.52 -2.48
N ALA A 148 -24.99 -9.70 -3.59
CA ALA A 148 -24.41 -10.18 -4.84
C ALA A 148 -23.41 -9.18 -5.47
N VAL A 149 -23.66 -7.87 -5.37
CA VAL A 149 -22.72 -6.87 -5.89
C VAL A 149 -21.56 -6.63 -4.96
N HIS A 150 -21.72 -6.78 -3.65
CA HIS A 150 -20.59 -6.85 -2.73
C HIS A 150 -19.67 -8.01 -3.09
N TYR A 151 -20.23 -9.19 -3.37
CA TYR A 151 -19.47 -10.34 -3.84
C TYR A 151 -18.77 -10.10 -5.18
N LEU A 152 -19.46 -9.52 -6.19
CA LEU A 152 -18.85 -9.19 -7.49
C LEU A 152 -17.76 -8.13 -7.38
N ARG A 153 -17.95 -7.12 -6.54
CA ARG A 153 -16.91 -6.13 -6.29
C ARG A 153 -15.72 -6.76 -5.59
N HIS A 154 -15.95 -7.59 -4.59
CA HIS A 154 -14.89 -8.33 -3.91
C HIS A 154 -14.08 -9.21 -4.88
N SER A 155 -14.74 -9.89 -5.81
CA SER A 155 -14.06 -10.70 -6.83
C SER A 155 -13.29 -9.84 -7.84
N LEU A 156 -13.82 -8.68 -8.24
CA LEU A 156 -13.08 -7.71 -9.05
C LEU A 156 -11.87 -7.14 -8.31
N TYR A 157 -12.01 -6.79 -7.03
CA TYR A 157 -10.93 -6.27 -6.21
C TYR A 157 -9.83 -7.28 -6.00
N ARG A 158 -10.20 -8.54 -5.75
CA ARG A 158 -9.26 -9.66 -5.70
C ARG A 158 -8.51 -9.77 -7.02
N ARG A 159 -9.22 -9.79 -8.15
CA ARG A 159 -8.58 -9.88 -9.47
C ARG A 159 -7.66 -8.68 -9.76
N THR A 160 -8.06 -7.47 -9.37
CA THR A 160 -7.23 -6.27 -9.50
C THR A 160 -5.98 -6.38 -8.62
N MET A 161 -6.11 -6.87 -7.38
CA MET A 161 -4.96 -7.10 -6.50
C MET A 161 -4.03 -8.18 -7.04
N ASP A 162 -4.57 -9.32 -7.47
CA ASP A 162 -3.80 -10.38 -8.10
C ASP A 162 -3.04 -9.82 -9.31
N THR A 163 -3.69 -9.01 -10.15
CA THR A 163 -3.04 -8.31 -11.28
C THR A 163 -1.94 -7.36 -10.80
N ILE A 164 -2.18 -6.53 -9.78
CA ILE A 164 -1.15 -5.59 -9.26
C ILE A 164 0.04 -6.34 -8.65
N LEU A 165 -0.21 -7.49 -8.02
CA LEU A 165 0.82 -8.36 -7.44
C LEU A 165 1.63 -9.08 -8.53
N GLU A 166 0.97 -9.53 -9.60
CA GLU A 166 1.59 -10.17 -10.77
C GLU A 166 2.36 -9.17 -11.63
N ASP A 167 1.84 -7.96 -11.82
CA ASP A 167 2.44 -6.89 -12.64
C ASP A 167 3.61 -6.16 -11.95
N SER A 168 4.13 -6.69 -10.83
CA SER A 168 5.16 -6.03 -10.02
C SER A 168 6.32 -5.46 -10.86
N PRO A 169 6.42 -4.12 -11.01
CA PRO A 169 7.66 -3.52 -11.45
C PRO A 169 8.56 -3.46 -10.21
N LEU A 170 9.63 -4.25 -10.22
CA LEU A 170 10.77 -4.31 -9.27
C LEU A 170 10.89 -5.62 -8.48
N ASP A 171 11.25 -6.68 -9.18
CA ASP A 171 12.21 -7.64 -8.65
C ASP A 171 13.60 -6.95 -8.51
N LEU A 172 13.73 -6.07 -7.51
CA LEU A 172 15.02 -5.46 -7.14
C LEU A 172 15.91 -6.43 -6.36
N SER A 173 15.37 -7.58 -5.92
CA SER A 173 16.14 -8.65 -5.28
C SER A 173 17.15 -9.31 -6.23
N MET A 174 16.94 -9.25 -7.55
CA MET A 174 17.88 -9.81 -8.53
C MET A 174 18.90 -8.80 -9.09
N SER A 175 18.73 -7.49 -8.84
CA SER A 175 19.66 -6.46 -9.35
C SER A 175 20.94 -6.26 -8.53
N LEU A 176 21.01 -6.75 -7.27
CA LEU A 176 22.26 -6.66 -6.48
C LEU A 176 23.16 -7.89 -6.61
N LEU A 177 22.60 -9.07 -6.93
CA LEU A 177 23.40 -10.30 -7.10
C LEU A 177 23.99 -10.43 -8.51
N SER A 178 23.38 -9.81 -9.52
CA SER A 178 23.89 -9.80 -10.90
C SER A 178 25.14 -8.93 -11.06
N ARG A 179 25.30 -7.86 -10.28
CA ARG A 179 26.51 -7.00 -10.33
C ARG A 179 27.70 -7.58 -9.54
N ALA A 180 27.47 -8.48 -8.59
CA ALA A 180 28.52 -9.13 -7.81
C ALA A 180 29.21 -10.29 -8.55
N LEU A 181 28.58 -10.86 -9.58
CA LEU A 181 29.15 -11.95 -10.39
C LEU A 181 29.90 -11.46 -11.65
N ILE A 182 29.77 -10.17 -12.00
CA ILE A 182 30.49 -9.59 -13.15
C ILE A 182 31.84 -8.98 -12.70
N THR A 183 32.00 -8.63 -11.42
CA THR A 183 33.26 -8.09 -10.88
C THR A 183 34.26 -9.15 -10.38
N SER A 184 33.96 -10.45 -10.49
CA SER A 184 34.85 -11.54 -10.06
C SER A 184 35.62 -12.22 -11.21
N THR A 185 35.55 -11.73 -12.45
CA THR A 185 36.31 -12.30 -13.59
C THR A 185 37.20 -11.31 -14.34
N ALA A 186 37.47 -10.13 -13.80
CA ALA A 186 38.56 -9.28 -14.32
C ALA A 186 39.93 -9.83 -13.86
N SER A 187 40.31 -10.98 -14.41
CA SER A 187 41.69 -11.45 -14.43
C SER A 187 42.52 -10.48 -15.27
N SER A 188 43.58 -9.96 -14.65
CA SER A 188 44.65 -9.14 -15.22
C SER A 188 45.11 -9.60 -16.61
N PRO A 189 45.43 -8.71 -17.55
CA PRO A 189 46.29 -9.07 -18.67
C PRO A 189 47.78 -8.90 -18.27
N PRO A 190 48.68 -9.84 -18.62
CA PRO A 190 50.11 -9.64 -18.50
C PRO A 190 50.63 -8.76 -19.64
N GLY A 191 51.68 -7.99 -19.38
CA GLY A 191 52.32 -7.12 -20.37
C GLY A 191 53.20 -7.86 -21.38
N GLY A 192 53.57 -7.14 -22.46
CA GLY A 192 54.75 -7.46 -23.28
C GLY A 192 54.67 -7.11 -24.76
N HIS A 193 55.43 -6.06 -25.13
CA HIS A 193 56.14 -5.79 -26.39
C HIS A 193 55.46 -5.16 -27.63
N ASP A 194 55.91 -3.92 -27.89
CA ASP A 194 56.36 -3.31 -29.15
C ASP A 194 55.57 -3.53 -30.45
N THR A 195 55.07 -2.44 -31.03
CA THR A 195 55.84 -1.73 -32.08
C THR A 195 55.16 -0.41 -32.47
N ASP A 196 56.02 0.44 -32.99
CA ASP A 196 55.97 1.87 -33.16
C ASP A 196 55.21 2.33 -34.43
N GLU A 197 55.07 3.65 -34.53
CA GLU A 197 54.89 4.46 -35.75
C GLU A 197 53.48 4.96 -36.16
N ARG A 198 53.31 6.28 -35.89
CA ARG A 198 52.83 7.38 -36.78
C ARG A 198 51.38 7.26 -37.30
N LYS A 199 50.53 8.30 -37.31
CA LYS A 199 50.75 9.69 -37.70
C LYS A 199 49.44 10.51 -37.47
N SER A 200 49.63 11.77 -37.15
CA SER A 200 48.74 12.95 -37.12
C SER A 200 47.45 12.93 -37.97
N LEU A 201 46.39 13.62 -37.51
CA LEU A 201 46.06 15.00 -37.93
C LEU A 201 44.81 15.55 -37.22
N SER A 202 44.91 16.83 -36.90
CA SER A 202 43.98 17.79 -36.29
C SER A 202 42.89 18.30 -37.23
N GLY A 203 41.77 18.78 -36.67
CA GLY A 203 40.76 19.55 -37.41
C GLY A 203 39.68 20.16 -36.50
N GLU A 204 39.83 21.45 -36.20
CA GLU A 204 38.82 22.33 -35.61
C GLU A 204 37.62 22.57 -36.56
N SER A 205 36.43 22.86 -36.04
CA SER A 205 35.87 24.23 -36.06
C SER A 205 34.41 24.30 -35.62
N SER A 206 34.13 25.39 -34.93
CA SER A 206 32.85 25.93 -34.46
C SER A 206 31.88 26.28 -35.58
N GLY A 207 30.58 26.29 -35.26
CA GLY A 207 29.55 26.92 -36.10
C GLY A 207 28.25 27.14 -35.32
N ALA A 208 28.03 28.38 -34.89
CA ALA A 208 26.79 28.88 -34.31
C ALA A 208 25.79 29.34 -35.38
N SER A 209 24.63 29.82 -34.91
CA SER A 209 23.57 30.55 -35.63
C SER A 209 22.51 29.65 -36.28
N THR A 210 21.20 29.86 -36.11
CA THR A 210 20.42 31.02 -35.63
C THR A 210 19.02 30.53 -35.26
#